data_AF-A0A942RLJ6-F1
#
_entry.id   AF-A0A942RLJ6-F1
#
_cell.length_a   1.000
_cell.length_b   1.000
_cell.length_c   1.000
_cell.angle_alpha   90.00
_cell.angle_beta   90.00
_cell.angle_gamma   90.00
#
_symmetry.space_group_name_H-M   'P 1'
#
loop_
_entity.id
_entity.type
_entity.pdbx_description
1 polymer ?
#
loop_
_entity_poly.entity_id
_entity_poly.type
_entity_poly.pdbx_seq_one_letter_code
_entity_poly.pdbx_strand_id
1 'polypeptide(L)'
;MNLLDKIFGKEDKQNLIDKSPCLAPWYFGKDNPKLIKGDKVLRWKAIGSNGITALTDLNGNYYALLSMACYILPSNDSKSFLIWDRSLEKIIGLQPIKIFYYECDKLQPIVERDKTISKMDREKSKIYFAVEPIAKVEFAFNPREEAMKFYFPDEFKIFEEFILLTELENLYHNPDPKNYWHNTTMLLIKPESGWVFNYPQDWFNKSNCDFGYQWITRAIRNPKTNLIHGQGIRLSDFVLDKSNRQQLDK
;
A
#
# COMPACT_ATOMS: atom_id res chain seq x y z
N MET A 1 -8.40 -34.92 -5.23
CA MET A 1 -7.17 -34.18 -4.86
C MET A 1 -6.45 -33.87 -6.16
N ASN A 2 -6.40 -32.60 -6.58
CA ASN A 2 -5.99 -32.22 -7.93
C ASN A 2 -4.46 -32.24 -8.05
N LEU A 3 -3.93 -32.62 -9.21
CA LEU A 3 -2.51 -32.59 -9.57
C LEU A 3 -1.87 -31.21 -9.31
N LEU A 4 -2.65 -30.12 -9.44
CA LEU A 4 -2.23 -28.76 -9.09
C LEU A 4 -1.88 -28.62 -7.60
N ASP A 5 -2.61 -29.26 -6.69
CA ASP A 5 -2.35 -29.20 -5.24
C ASP A 5 -1.04 -29.88 -4.85
N LYS A 6 -0.58 -30.85 -5.65
CA LYS A 6 0.70 -31.56 -5.46
C LYS A 6 1.90 -30.77 -5.98
N ILE A 7 1.73 -29.93 -7.00
CA ILE A 7 2.83 -29.19 -7.65
C ILE A 7 3.15 -27.90 -6.87
N PHE A 8 2.16 -27.22 -6.30
CA PHE A 8 2.36 -25.89 -5.72
C PHE A 8 2.72 -25.85 -4.25
N GLY A 9 2.61 -26.98 -3.53
CA GLY A 9 2.72 -27.00 -2.07
C GLY A 9 1.56 -26.21 -1.44
N LYS A 10 0.89 -26.79 -0.45
CA LYS A 10 -0.05 -26.02 0.39
C LYS A 10 0.74 -25.08 1.29
N GLU A 11 1.22 -23.99 0.74
CA GLU A 11 1.43 -22.79 1.54
C GLU A 11 0.07 -22.16 1.71
N ASP A 12 -0.32 -21.96 2.97
CA ASP A 12 -1.58 -21.32 3.29
C ASP A 12 -1.58 -19.94 2.62
N LYS A 13 -2.43 -19.72 1.61
CA LYS A 13 -2.46 -18.46 0.84
C LYS A 13 -2.65 -17.24 1.77
N GLN A 14 -3.29 -17.47 2.92
CA GLN A 14 -3.37 -16.53 4.04
C GLN A 14 -1.98 -15.98 4.45
N ASN A 15 -0.94 -16.82 4.53
CA ASN A 15 0.40 -16.44 5.00
C ASN A 15 1.19 -15.55 4.03
N LEU A 16 0.92 -15.62 2.72
CA LEU A 16 1.65 -14.80 1.73
C LEU A 16 1.09 -13.39 1.68
N ILE A 17 -0.23 -13.25 1.55
CA ILE A 17 -0.86 -11.94 1.38
C ILE A 17 -0.73 -11.07 2.64
N ASP A 18 -0.55 -11.66 3.81
CA ASP A 18 -0.32 -10.91 5.05
C ASP A 18 1.05 -10.23 5.11
N LYS A 19 1.97 -10.54 4.18
CA LYS A 19 3.23 -9.79 3.98
C LYS A 19 3.08 -8.63 2.99
N SER A 20 1.94 -8.49 2.34
CA SER A 20 1.69 -7.36 1.44
C SER A 20 1.49 -6.07 2.23
N PRO A 21 1.65 -4.89 1.59
CA PRO A 21 1.30 -3.63 2.22
C PRO A 21 -0.13 -3.64 2.77
N CYS A 22 -0.28 -3.31 4.05
CA CYS A 22 -1.56 -3.31 4.74
C CYS A 22 -2.28 -1.98 4.54
N LEU A 23 -3.52 -2.02 4.04
CA LEU A 23 -4.36 -0.85 3.83
C LEU A 23 -5.23 -0.54 5.06
N ALA A 24 -5.13 0.68 5.59
CA ALA A 24 -5.96 1.18 6.67
C ALA A 24 -7.36 1.59 6.18
N PRO A 25 -8.43 1.30 6.94
CA PRO A 25 -8.45 0.49 8.18
C PRO A 25 -8.64 -1.02 7.94
N TRP A 26 -8.96 -1.45 6.71
CA TRP A 26 -9.51 -2.80 6.44
C TRP A 26 -8.63 -3.97 6.85
N TYR A 27 -7.31 -3.83 6.79
CA TYR A 27 -6.38 -4.92 7.16
C TYR A 27 -5.65 -4.65 8.48
N PHE A 28 -6.14 -3.69 9.25
CA PHE A 28 -5.56 -3.34 10.54
C PHE A 28 -6.23 -4.19 11.62
N GLY A 29 -5.47 -5.14 12.15
CA GLY A 29 -5.87 -6.02 13.24
C GLY A 29 -5.09 -5.70 14.51
N LYS A 30 -5.38 -6.44 15.59
CA LYS A 30 -4.73 -6.24 16.90
C LYS A 30 -3.21 -6.16 16.81
N ASP A 31 -2.59 -6.96 15.93
CA ASP A 31 -1.15 -7.04 15.74
C ASP A 31 -0.73 -6.97 14.26
N ASN A 32 -1.61 -6.46 13.37
CA ASN A 32 -1.32 -6.36 11.93
C ASN A 32 -1.57 -4.93 11.42
N PRO A 33 -0.64 -4.30 10.68
CA PRO A 33 0.75 -4.74 10.49
C PRO A 33 1.55 -4.70 11.80
N LYS A 34 2.40 -5.71 12.02
CA LYS A 34 3.20 -5.82 13.24
C LYS A 34 4.36 -4.82 13.21
N LEU A 35 4.51 -4.05 14.29
CA LEU A 35 5.60 -3.10 14.48
C LEU A 35 6.16 -3.24 15.90
N ILE A 36 7.49 -3.12 16.05
CA ILE A 36 8.22 -3.34 17.31
C ILE A 36 9.09 -2.12 17.62
N LYS A 37 8.88 -1.51 18.79
CA LYS A 37 9.69 -0.41 19.34
C LYS A 37 10.42 -0.91 20.60
N GLY A 38 11.73 -1.09 20.52
CA GLY A 38 12.54 -1.72 21.55
C GLY A 38 12.07 -3.16 21.78
N ASP A 39 11.56 -3.44 22.97
CA ASP A 39 10.94 -4.70 23.38
C ASP A 39 9.40 -4.68 23.29
N LYS A 40 8.80 -3.55 22.88
CA LYS A 40 7.35 -3.35 22.86
C LYS A 40 6.75 -3.62 21.50
N VAL A 41 5.70 -4.43 21.48
CA VAL A 41 4.84 -4.56 20.30
C VAL A 41 3.88 -3.38 20.25
N LEU A 42 3.88 -2.66 19.14
CA LEU A 42 2.91 -1.61 18.85
C LEU A 42 1.67 -2.23 18.21
N ARG A 43 0.52 -1.62 18.46
CA ARG A 43 -0.80 -2.10 18.02
C ARG A 43 -1.55 -1.04 17.27
N TRP A 44 -2.31 -1.46 16.27
CA TRP A 44 -3.22 -0.58 15.58
C TRP A 44 -4.62 -0.66 16.17
N LYS A 45 -5.27 0.49 16.33
CA LYS A 45 -6.61 0.58 16.87
C LYS A 45 -7.39 1.68 16.15
N ALA A 46 -8.59 1.36 15.69
CA ALA A 46 -9.55 2.36 15.25
C ALA A 46 -9.97 3.24 16.44
N ILE A 47 -9.95 4.55 16.27
CA ILE A 47 -10.31 5.52 17.31
C ILE A 47 -11.40 6.48 16.82
N GLY A 48 -12.41 6.69 17.67
CA GLY A 48 -13.55 7.56 17.36
C GLY A 48 -14.39 7.07 16.18
N SER A 49 -15.22 7.97 15.66
CA SER A 49 -16.11 7.74 14.51
C SER A 49 -15.52 8.21 13.17
N ASN A 50 -14.38 8.90 13.17
CA ASN A 50 -13.87 9.63 12.00
C ASN A 50 -13.04 8.74 11.04
N GLY A 51 -13.07 7.41 11.21
CA GLY A 51 -12.28 6.49 10.39
C GLY A 51 -10.77 6.58 10.63
N ILE A 52 -10.34 7.18 11.75
CA ILE A 52 -8.93 7.28 12.13
C ILE A 52 -8.46 5.98 12.76
N THR A 53 -7.29 5.51 12.34
CA THR A 53 -6.57 4.39 12.92
C THR A 53 -5.29 4.88 13.57
N ALA A 54 -5.06 4.50 14.82
CA ALA A 54 -3.92 4.96 15.59
C ALA A 54 -2.96 3.81 15.90
N LEU A 55 -1.66 4.11 15.92
CA LEU A 55 -0.61 3.22 16.41
C LEU A 55 -0.39 3.49 17.90
N THR A 56 -0.52 2.46 18.74
CA THR A 56 -0.43 2.60 20.20
C THR A 56 0.47 1.55 20.84
N ASP A 57 1.03 1.84 22.01
CA ASP A 57 1.58 0.80 22.90
C ASP A 57 0.53 0.29 23.90
N LEU A 58 0.92 -0.66 24.76
CA LEU A 58 0.08 -1.19 25.84
C LEU A 58 -0.21 -0.17 26.96
N ASN A 59 0.59 0.88 27.06
CA ASN A 59 0.44 1.92 28.07
C ASN A 59 -0.52 3.03 27.61
N GLY A 60 -1.07 2.92 26.40
CA GLY A 60 -2.01 3.89 25.84
C GLY A 60 -1.34 5.10 25.19
N ASN A 61 -0.03 5.07 24.96
CA ASN A 61 0.66 6.10 24.18
C ASN A 61 0.28 5.96 22.71
N TYR A 62 0.09 7.09 22.03
CA TYR A 62 -0.20 7.16 20.60
C TYR A 62 1.07 7.57 19.85
N TYR A 63 1.43 6.89 18.77
CA TYR A 63 2.64 7.18 17.99
C TYR A 63 2.36 7.64 16.56
N ALA A 64 1.18 7.27 16.03
CA ALA A 64 0.75 7.63 14.68
C ALA A 64 -0.77 7.79 14.63
N LEU A 65 -1.24 8.64 13.73
CA LEU A 65 -2.66 8.78 13.38
C LEU A 65 -2.79 8.71 11.87
N LEU A 66 -3.60 7.76 11.39
CA LEU A 66 -3.81 7.49 9.97
C LEU A 66 -5.30 7.60 9.63
N SER A 67 -5.59 8.30 8.54
CA SER A 67 -6.90 8.26 7.88
C SER A 67 -7.01 7.04 6.95
N MET A 68 -8.19 6.86 6.37
CA MET A 68 -8.42 5.82 5.37
C MET A 68 -7.46 5.94 4.17
N ALA A 69 -7.22 4.83 3.49
CA ALA A 69 -6.38 4.74 2.29
C ALA A 69 -4.86 4.95 2.52
N CYS A 70 -4.40 4.84 3.78
CA CYS A 70 -2.97 4.76 4.10
C CYS A 70 -2.48 3.31 4.05
N TYR A 71 -1.30 3.09 3.49
CA TYR A 71 -0.63 1.81 3.40
C TYR A 71 0.58 1.76 4.31
N ILE A 72 0.76 0.65 5.00
CA ILE A 72 1.95 0.36 5.82
C ILE A 72 2.59 -0.92 5.32
N LEU A 73 3.91 -0.90 5.12
CA LEU A 73 4.72 -2.09 4.85
C LEU A 73 5.84 -2.19 5.90
N PRO A 74 5.75 -3.12 6.87
CA PRO A 74 6.83 -3.37 7.82
C PRO A 74 8.06 -4.00 7.17
N SER A 75 9.24 -3.72 7.72
CA SER A 75 10.44 -4.51 7.46
C SER A 75 10.26 -5.94 7.98
N ASN A 76 11.09 -6.87 7.49
CA ASN A 76 11.06 -8.28 7.92
C ASN A 76 11.25 -8.47 9.44
N ASP A 77 12.02 -7.59 10.09
CA ASP A 77 12.24 -7.60 11.54
C ASP A 77 11.21 -6.75 12.32
N SER A 78 10.28 -6.10 11.61
CA SER A 78 9.22 -5.23 12.16
C SER A 78 9.75 -4.01 12.93
N LYS A 79 11.01 -3.61 12.78
CA LYS A 79 11.61 -2.46 13.48
C LYS A 79 11.57 -1.15 12.68
N SER A 80 11.27 -1.25 11.39
CA SER A 80 11.04 -0.10 10.53
C SER A 80 9.90 -0.39 9.56
N PHE A 81 9.42 0.64 8.87
CA PHE A 81 8.33 0.49 7.93
C PHE A 81 8.31 1.61 6.91
N LEU A 82 7.73 1.29 5.76
CA LEU A 82 7.28 2.27 4.78
C LEU A 82 5.83 2.64 5.03
N ILE A 83 5.51 3.91 4.79
CA ILE A 83 4.14 4.41 4.78
C ILE A 83 3.91 5.35 3.60
N TRP A 84 2.74 5.22 2.98
CA TRP A 84 2.25 6.15 1.96
C TRP A 84 0.73 6.20 2.02
N ASP A 85 0.14 7.23 1.44
CA ASP A 85 -1.29 7.24 1.17
C ASP A 85 -1.55 7.01 -0.32
N ARG A 86 -2.68 6.35 -0.62
CA ARG A 86 -3.21 6.37 -1.97
C ARG A 86 -3.90 7.71 -2.16
N SER A 87 -3.20 8.64 -2.79
CA SER A 87 -3.81 9.90 -3.23
C SER A 87 -4.78 9.59 -4.37
N LEU A 88 -6.03 10.01 -4.19
CA LEU A 88 -7.12 9.93 -5.17
C LEU A 88 -7.45 11.35 -5.70
N GLU A 89 -6.61 12.33 -5.36
CA GLU A 89 -6.84 13.70 -5.77
C GLU A 89 -6.46 13.85 -7.24
N LYS A 90 -7.37 14.43 -8.02
CA LYS A 90 -7.10 14.78 -9.41
C LYS A 90 -6.13 15.95 -9.44
N ILE A 91 -4.91 15.69 -9.88
CA ILE A 91 -3.88 16.71 -10.03
C ILE A 91 -3.67 16.97 -11.52
N ILE A 92 -3.50 18.24 -11.89
CA ILE A 92 -3.11 18.61 -13.24
C ILE A 92 -1.62 18.27 -13.41
N GLY A 93 -1.30 17.32 -14.28
CA GLY A 93 0.07 16.86 -14.54
C GLY A 93 0.34 15.45 -14.00
N LEU A 94 1.61 15.13 -13.79
CA LEU A 94 1.99 13.84 -13.21
C LEU A 94 1.73 13.85 -11.71
N GLN A 95 1.02 12.83 -11.23
CA GLN A 95 0.73 12.66 -9.81
C GLN A 95 2.01 12.31 -9.04
N PRO A 96 2.40 13.09 -8.01
CA PRO A 96 3.54 12.74 -7.18
C PRO A 96 3.15 11.59 -6.24
N ILE A 97 4.06 10.63 -6.12
CA ILE A 97 4.00 9.50 -5.21
C ILE A 97 5.00 9.75 -4.10
N LYS A 98 4.50 9.78 -2.87
CA LYS A 98 5.29 10.06 -1.67
C LYS A 98 5.32 8.82 -0.80
N ILE A 99 6.51 8.37 -0.44
CA ILE A 99 6.70 7.24 0.46
C ILE A 99 7.67 7.68 1.56
N PHE A 100 7.30 7.39 2.80
CA PHE A 100 8.05 7.78 3.98
C PHE A 100 8.57 6.53 4.68
N TYR A 101 9.82 6.59 5.13
CA TYR A 101 10.46 5.54 5.91
C TYR A 101 10.62 5.99 7.36
N TYR A 102 10.20 5.14 8.28
CA TYR A 102 10.29 5.37 9.72
C TYR A 102 10.95 4.19 10.43
N GLU A 103 11.71 4.49 11.46
CA GLU A 103 12.17 3.52 12.46
C GLU A 103 11.27 3.59 13.69
N CYS A 104 10.81 2.43 14.17
CA CYS A 104 9.93 2.33 15.33
C CYS A 104 10.58 2.91 16.60
N ASP A 105 11.89 2.74 16.76
CA ASP A 105 12.65 3.26 17.90
C ASP A 105 12.75 4.78 17.94
N LYS A 106 12.56 5.45 16.80
CA LYS A 106 12.59 6.91 16.69
C LYS A 106 11.21 7.56 16.85
N LEU A 107 10.13 6.77 16.82
CA LEU A 107 8.78 7.28 17.02
C LEU A 107 8.62 7.95 18.39
N GLN A 108 7.93 9.09 18.39
CA GLN A 108 7.62 9.86 19.59
C GLN A 108 6.12 9.80 19.91
N PRO A 109 5.72 9.79 21.20
CA PRO A 109 4.32 9.90 21.56
C PRO A 109 3.70 11.21 21.08
N ILE A 110 2.46 11.14 20.58
CA ILE A 110 1.66 12.28 20.17
C ILE A 110 1.09 12.96 21.41
N VAL A 111 1.45 14.22 21.59
CA VAL A 111 0.87 15.11 22.61
C VAL A 111 -0.39 15.76 22.02
N GLU A 112 -1.44 15.95 22.84
CA GLU A 112 -2.72 16.57 22.44
C GLU A 112 -3.44 15.90 21.25
N ARG A 113 -3.55 14.55 21.26
CA ARG A 113 -4.19 13.72 20.22
C ARG A 113 -5.43 14.36 19.56
N ASP A 114 -6.40 14.82 20.35
CA ASP A 114 -7.69 15.31 19.81
C ASP A 114 -7.55 16.62 19.03
N LYS A 115 -6.62 17.50 19.44
CA LYS A 115 -6.29 18.70 18.67
C LYS A 115 -5.59 18.32 17.36
N THR A 116 -4.72 17.32 17.39
CA THR A 116 -4.04 16.81 16.19
C THR A 116 -5.02 16.20 15.19
N ILE A 117 -6.00 15.41 15.64
CA ILE A 117 -7.07 14.87 14.78
C ILE A 117 -7.86 16.02 14.14
N SER A 118 -8.27 17.01 14.95
CA SER A 118 -9.00 18.18 14.45
C SER A 118 -8.20 18.97 13.40
N LYS A 119 -6.86 19.03 13.57
CA LYS A 119 -5.94 19.64 12.60
C LYS A 119 -5.88 18.84 11.31
N MET A 120 -5.71 17.52 11.38
CA MET A 120 -5.70 16.62 10.22
C MET A 120 -6.97 16.77 9.38
N ASP A 121 -8.14 16.79 10.03
CA ASP A 121 -9.45 16.92 9.36
C ASP A 121 -9.59 18.26 8.60
N ARG A 122 -9.07 19.34 9.20
CA ARG A 122 -9.05 20.69 8.60
C ARG A 122 -8.07 20.77 7.42
N GLU A 123 -6.90 20.18 7.56
CA GLU A 123 -5.81 20.24 6.58
C GLU A 123 -5.87 19.10 5.56
N LYS A 124 -6.88 18.23 5.64
CA LYS A 124 -7.04 17.03 4.79
C LYS A 124 -5.81 16.12 4.80
N SER A 125 -5.03 16.16 5.87
CA SER A 125 -3.86 15.31 6.04
C SER A 125 -4.28 13.90 6.43
N LYS A 126 -3.72 12.89 5.76
CA LYS A 126 -4.05 11.48 6.03
C LYS A 126 -3.08 10.80 6.98
N ILE A 127 -1.87 11.31 7.12
CA ILE A 127 -0.80 10.69 7.91
C ILE A 127 -0.27 11.72 8.90
N TYR A 128 -0.14 11.33 10.16
CA TYR A 128 0.55 12.13 11.16
C TYR A 128 1.41 11.27 12.08
N PHE A 129 2.64 11.75 12.29
CA PHE A 129 3.59 11.29 13.29
C PHE A 129 4.13 12.51 14.05
N ALA A 130 4.49 12.34 15.33
CA ALA A 130 5.13 13.40 16.12
C ALA A 130 6.64 13.55 15.84
N VAL A 131 7.14 12.88 14.79
CA VAL A 131 8.54 12.90 14.37
C VAL A 131 8.59 12.92 12.85
N GLU A 132 9.62 13.55 12.29
CA GLU A 132 9.92 13.48 10.86
C GLU A 132 10.34 12.07 10.44
N PRO A 133 10.07 11.66 9.19
CA PRO A 133 10.58 10.40 8.66
C PRO A 133 12.11 10.42 8.59
N ILE A 134 12.73 9.25 8.76
CA ILE A 134 14.19 9.10 8.64
C ILE A 134 14.64 9.30 7.19
N ALA A 135 13.84 8.80 6.25
CA ALA A 135 14.01 9.04 4.82
C ALA A 135 12.66 9.23 4.14
N LYS A 136 12.64 9.97 3.03
CA LYS A 136 11.46 10.16 2.20
C LYS A 136 11.84 10.12 0.73
N VAL A 137 10.95 9.58 -0.09
CA VAL A 137 11.04 9.67 -1.54
C VAL A 137 9.80 10.33 -2.10
N GLU A 138 10.00 11.16 -3.11
CA GLU A 138 8.94 11.77 -3.90
C GLU A 138 9.33 11.64 -5.37
N PHE A 139 8.49 10.93 -6.14
CA PHE A 139 8.70 10.79 -7.58
C PHE A 139 7.36 10.82 -8.31
N ALA A 140 7.37 11.21 -9.57
CA ALA A 140 6.19 11.20 -10.42
C ALA A 140 6.42 10.19 -11.55
N PHE A 141 5.49 9.25 -11.71
CA PHE A 141 5.59 8.20 -12.73
C PHE A 141 4.82 8.63 -13.98
N ASN A 142 5.46 8.58 -15.16
CA ASN A 142 4.77 8.85 -16.41
C ASN A 142 3.91 7.63 -16.79
N PRO A 143 2.57 7.74 -16.85
CA PRO A 143 1.67 6.62 -17.15
C PRO A 143 1.93 5.94 -18.51
N ARG A 144 2.62 6.63 -19.43
CA ARG A 144 2.95 6.13 -20.77
C ARG A 144 4.22 5.28 -20.81
N GLU A 145 4.99 5.27 -19.73
CA GLU A 145 6.20 4.44 -19.61
C GLU A 145 5.87 3.11 -18.93
N GLU A 146 6.59 2.06 -19.32
CA GLU A 146 6.49 0.75 -18.65
C GLU A 146 7.38 0.67 -17.42
N ALA A 147 8.47 1.43 -17.39
CA ALA A 147 9.42 1.46 -16.29
C ALA A 147 10.15 2.80 -16.20
N MET A 148 10.65 3.10 -15.00
CA MET A 148 11.59 4.21 -14.78
C MET A 148 12.71 3.79 -13.83
N LYS A 149 13.85 4.46 -13.94
CA LYS A 149 14.88 4.43 -12.90
C LYS A 149 14.70 5.57 -11.91
N PHE A 150 14.92 5.27 -10.65
CA PHE A 150 14.88 6.22 -9.54
C PHE A 150 15.95 5.85 -8.52
N TYR A 151 16.60 6.84 -7.92
CA TYR A 151 17.58 6.61 -6.86
C TYR A 151 16.86 6.58 -5.50
N PHE A 152 16.76 5.40 -4.91
CA PHE A 152 16.20 5.23 -3.57
C PHE A 152 17.27 5.44 -2.48
N PRO A 153 16.94 6.10 -1.36
CA PRO A 153 17.80 6.14 -0.18
C PRO A 153 18.13 4.73 0.34
N ASP A 154 19.25 4.58 1.03
CA ASP A 154 19.72 3.28 1.51
C ASP A 154 18.73 2.62 2.48
N GLU A 155 17.97 3.41 3.23
CA GLU A 155 16.94 2.94 4.15
C GLU A 155 15.82 2.15 3.45
N PHE A 156 15.55 2.43 2.18
CA PHE A 156 14.52 1.73 1.40
C PHE A 156 15.02 0.37 0.89
N LYS A 157 16.33 0.14 0.83
CA LYS A 157 16.93 -1.07 0.24
C LYS A 157 16.66 -2.34 1.04
N ILE A 158 16.33 -2.20 2.33
CA ILE A 158 15.89 -3.33 3.16
C ILE A 158 14.56 -3.95 2.67
N PHE A 159 13.79 -3.21 1.85
CA PHE A 159 12.57 -3.68 1.21
C PHE A 159 12.92 -4.15 -0.20
N GLU A 160 13.31 -5.42 -0.34
CA GLU A 160 13.81 -6.02 -1.60
C GLU A 160 12.96 -5.63 -2.82
N GLU A 161 11.65 -5.90 -2.74
CA GLU A 161 10.64 -5.39 -3.67
C GLU A 161 9.29 -5.22 -2.96
N PHE A 162 8.48 -4.29 -3.45
CA PHE A 162 7.11 -4.12 -2.99
C PHE A 162 6.21 -3.56 -4.07
N ILE A 163 4.89 -3.75 -3.91
CA ILE A 163 3.88 -3.26 -4.84
C ILE A 163 3.13 -2.09 -4.21
N LEU A 164 3.16 -0.95 -4.89
CA LEU A 164 2.38 0.23 -4.54
C LEU A 164 1.16 0.30 -5.45
N LEU A 165 -0.04 0.32 -4.84
CA LEU A 165 -1.30 0.52 -5.55
C LEU A 165 -1.61 2.02 -5.62
N THR A 166 -1.81 2.53 -6.82
CA THR A 166 -2.18 3.92 -7.06
C THR A 166 -3.05 4.05 -8.30
N GLU A 167 -3.52 5.26 -8.54
CA GLU A 167 -4.07 5.69 -9.81
C GLU A 167 -3.03 6.55 -10.52
N LEU A 168 -2.96 6.44 -11.85
CA LEU A 168 -2.17 7.35 -12.67
C LEU A 168 -3.09 8.01 -13.68
N GLU A 169 -3.32 9.31 -13.56
CA GLU A 169 -4.10 10.07 -14.53
C GLU A 169 -3.56 9.87 -15.96
N ASN A 170 -4.45 9.82 -16.95
CA ASN A 170 -4.11 9.55 -18.36
C ASN A 170 -3.44 8.18 -18.62
N LEU A 171 -3.66 7.16 -17.77
CA LEU A 171 -3.25 5.78 -18.03
C LEU A 171 -3.80 5.23 -19.35
N TYR A 172 -5.02 5.64 -19.70
CA TYR A 172 -5.67 5.31 -20.96
C TYR A 172 -6.17 6.57 -21.67
N HIS A 173 -6.31 6.48 -22.99
CA HIS A 173 -7.03 7.48 -23.75
C HIS A 173 -8.53 7.18 -23.66
N ASN A 174 -9.26 8.00 -22.90
CA ASN A 174 -10.71 7.88 -22.68
C ASN A 174 -11.47 9.07 -23.33
N PRO A 175 -11.70 9.07 -24.65
CA PRO A 175 -12.39 10.17 -25.33
C PRO A 175 -13.91 10.14 -25.13
N ASP A 176 -14.50 8.99 -24.81
CA ASP A 176 -15.94 8.83 -24.56
C ASP A 176 -16.23 8.66 -23.06
N PRO A 177 -16.95 9.60 -22.42
CA PRO A 177 -17.36 9.49 -21.02
C PRO A 177 -18.23 8.27 -20.71
N LYS A 178 -18.90 7.67 -21.70
CA LYS A 178 -19.76 6.49 -21.53
C LYS A 178 -18.99 5.18 -21.49
N ASN A 179 -17.74 5.18 -21.97
CA ASN A 179 -16.86 4.01 -22.05
C ASN A 179 -15.52 4.33 -21.37
N TYR A 180 -15.61 4.86 -20.15
CA TYR A 180 -14.46 5.28 -19.38
C TYR A 180 -13.76 4.08 -18.75
N TRP A 181 -12.50 3.83 -19.10
CA TRP A 181 -11.66 2.89 -18.36
C TRP A 181 -11.07 3.55 -17.13
N HIS A 182 -11.11 2.85 -16.00
CA HIS A 182 -10.46 3.30 -14.78
C HIS A 182 -8.93 3.35 -14.94
N ASN A 183 -8.24 3.96 -13.99
CA ASN A 183 -6.82 4.30 -14.09
C ASN A 183 -5.95 3.64 -12.99
N THR A 184 -6.41 2.52 -12.42
CA THR A 184 -5.68 1.80 -11.37
C THR A 184 -4.46 1.10 -11.92
N THR A 185 -3.33 1.26 -11.24
CA THR A 185 -2.07 0.58 -11.57
C THR A 185 -1.42 -0.03 -10.33
N MET A 186 -0.57 -1.01 -10.57
CA MET A 186 0.41 -1.52 -9.62
C MET A 186 1.80 -1.02 -10.04
N LEU A 187 2.46 -0.28 -9.16
CA LEU A 187 3.88 0.02 -9.31
C LEU A 187 4.69 -1.01 -8.55
N LEU A 188 5.46 -1.85 -9.26
CA LEU A 188 6.45 -2.72 -8.63
C LEU A 188 7.74 -1.93 -8.43
N ILE A 189 8.10 -1.71 -7.17
CA ILE A 189 9.27 -0.93 -6.78
C ILE A 189 10.36 -1.91 -6.32
N LYS A 190 11.57 -1.73 -6.85
CA LYS A 190 12.77 -2.52 -6.51
C LYS A 190 13.90 -1.58 -6.05
N PRO A 191 13.90 -1.14 -4.78
CA PRO A 191 14.78 -0.09 -4.29
C PRO A 191 16.26 -0.32 -4.54
N GLU A 192 16.75 -1.54 -4.30
CA GLU A 192 18.16 -1.93 -4.50
C GLU A 192 18.65 -1.66 -5.92
N SER A 193 17.83 -2.02 -6.92
CA SER A 193 18.16 -1.85 -8.33
C SER A 193 17.78 -0.47 -8.90
N GLY A 194 17.02 0.31 -8.14
CA GLY A 194 16.47 1.60 -8.57
C GLY A 194 15.34 1.51 -9.59
N TRP A 195 14.78 0.33 -9.88
CA TRP A 195 13.72 0.19 -10.87
C TRP A 195 12.33 0.34 -10.27
N VAL A 196 11.46 1.03 -11.01
CA VAL A 196 10.02 1.06 -10.78
C VAL A 196 9.32 0.65 -12.07
N PHE A 197 8.47 -0.37 -12.01
CA PHE A 197 7.71 -0.88 -13.16
C PHE A 197 6.24 -0.57 -12.99
N ASN A 198 5.58 -0.17 -14.09
CA ASN A 198 4.17 0.16 -14.12
C ASN A 198 3.37 -0.98 -14.75
N TYR A 199 2.42 -1.53 -14.00
CA TYR A 199 1.52 -2.57 -14.46
C TYR A 199 0.06 -2.08 -14.37
N PRO A 200 -0.45 -1.47 -15.45
CA PRO A 200 -1.86 -1.12 -15.57
C PRO A 200 -2.73 -2.36 -15.33
N GLN A 201 -3.72 -2.25 -14.45
CA GLN A 201 -4.59 -3.39 -14.09
C GLN A 201 -5.73 -3.51 -15.11
N ASP A 202 -5.41 -3.86 -16.36
CA ASP A 202 -6.34 -3.90 -17.50
C ASP A 202 -7.62 -4.69 -17.21
N TRP A 203 -7.51 -5.86 -16.57
CA TRP A 203 -8.66 -6.71 -16.23
C TRP A 203 -9.68 -5.97 -15.35
N PHE A 204 -9.20 -5.10 -14.45
CA PHE A 204 -10.02 -4.35 -13.51
C PHE A 204 -10.50 -3.05 -14.14
N ASN A 205 -9.59 -2.31 -14.77
CA ASN A 205 -9.86 -0.99 -15.35
C ASN A 205 -10.87 -1.02 -16.50
N LYS A 206 -10.92 -2.13 -17.25
CA LYS A 206 -11.82 -2.32 -18.39
C LYS A 206 -13.04 -3.18 -18.02
N SER A 207 -13.22 -3.49 -16.75
CA SER A 207 -14.37 -4.24 -16.26
C SER A 207 -15.59 -3.34 -16.03
N ASN A 208 -16.73 -3.98 -15.74
CA ASN A 208 -17.95 -3.30 -15.27
C ASN A 208 -17.98 -3.18 -13.73
N CYS A 209 -16.82 -3.18 -13.06
CA CYS A 209 -16.76 -3.01 -11.62
C CYS A 209 -17.34 -1.67 -11.18
N ASP A 210 -17.99 -1.68 -10.03
CA ASP A 210 -18.37 -0.44 -9.35
C ASP A 210 -17.14 0.12 -8.63
N PHE A 211 -16.40 1.01 -9.29
CA PHE A 211 -15.17 1.60 -8.76
C PHE A 211 -15.40 2.46 -7.50
N GLY A 212 -16.64 2.76 -7.13
CA GLY A 212 -16.97 3.37 -5.84
C GLY A 212 -16.96 2.39 -4.67
N TYR A 213 -17.12 1.08 -4.93
CA TYR A 213 -17.30 0.05 -3.90
C TYR A 213 -16.37 -1.16 -4.05
N GLN A 214 -15.76 -1.36 -5.22
CA GLN A 214 -14.88 -2.48 -5.52
C GLN A 214 -13.48 -1.96 -5.81
N TRP A 215 -12.50 -2.33 -4.99
CA TRP A 215 -11.14 -1.82 -5.10
C TRP A 215 -10.12 -2.94 -4.98
N ILE A 216 -9.06 -2.88 -5.78
CA ILE A 216 -7.82 -3.61 -5.47
C ILE A 216 -7.17 -2.92 -4.28
N THR A 217 -6.83 -3.69 -3.25
CA THR A 217 -6.41 -3.13 -1.96
C THR A 217 -5.06 -3.61 -1.47
N ARG A 218 -4.59 -4.78 -1.89
CA ARG A 218 -3.24 -5.24 -1.57
C ARG A 218 -2.77 -6.27 -2.59
N ALA A 219 -1.48 -6.29 -2.85
CA ALA A 219 -0.86 -7.22 -3.78
C ALA A 219 0.57 -7.54 -3.34
N ILE A 220 1.02 -8.74 -3.69
CA ILE A 220 2.38 -9.21 -3.41
C ILE A 220 2.82 -10.18 -4.50
N ARG A 221 4.10 -10.15 -4.87
CA ARG A 221 4.68 -11.17 -5.73
C ARG A 221 4.94 -12.43 -4.92
N ASN A 222 4.45 -13.56 -5.42
CA ASN A 222 4.79 -14.86 -4.86
C ASN A 222 6.21 -15.25 -5.29
N PRO A 223 7.16 -15.45 -4.37
CA PRO A 223 8.54 -15.77 -4.72
C PRO A 223 8.71 -17.15 -5.37
N LYS A 224 7.76 -18.07 -5.21
CA LYS A 224 7.81 -19.42 -5.79
C LYS A 224 7.32 -19.45 -7.23
N THR A 225 6.21 -18.76 -7.52
CA THR A 225 5.58 -18.77 -8.85
C THR A 225 5.99 -17.56 -9.69
N ASN A 226 6.57 -16.54 -9.07
CA ASN A 226 6.88 -15.23 -9.63
C ASN A 226 5.63 -14.43 -10.09
N LEU A 227 4.42 -14.92 -9.80
CA LEU A 227 3.16 -14.26 -10.14
C LEU A 227 2.72 -13.32 -9.03
N ILE A 228 1.96 -12.28 -9.37
CA ILE A 228 1.38 -11.36 -8.40
C ILE A 228 0.05 -11.91 -7.89
N HIS A 229 -0.07 -12.05 -6.58
CA HIS A 229 -1.30 -12.39 -5.89
C HIS A 229 -1.90 -11.10 -5.32
N GLY A 230 -3.21 -10.93 -5.43
CA GLY A 230 -3.87 -9.72 -4.96
C GLY A 230 -5.22 -10.00 -4.29
N GLN A 231 -5.64 -9.03 -3.50
CA GLN A 231 -6.94 -8.98 -2.85
C GLN A 231 -7.58 -7.62 -3.05
N GLY A 232 -8.90 -7.59 -2.87
CA GLY A 232 -9.68 -6.38 -2.96
C GLY A 232 -10.89 -6.37 -2.04
N ILE A 233 -11.46 -5.19 -1.84
CA ILE A 233 -12.76 -5.05 -1.19
C ILE A 233 -13.82 -5.38 -2.24
N ARG A 234 -14.74 -6.30 -1.90
CA ARG A 234 -15.81 -6.77 -2.80
C ARG A 234 -15.28 -7.28 -4.15
N LEU A 235 -14.05 -7.79 -4.15
CA LEU A 235 -13.41 -8.51 -5.24
C LEU A 235 -12.97 -9.87 -4.69
N SER A 236 -13.07 -10.92 -5.50
CA SER A 236 -12.42 -12.19 -5.15
C SER A 236 -10.90 -12.02 -5.17
N ASP A 237 -10.21 -12.80 -4.34
CA ASP A 237 -8.77 -13.01 -4.47
C ASP A 237 -8.43 -13.37 -5.91
N PHE A 238 -7.32 -12.82 -6.41
CA PHE A 238 -6.90 -12.98 -7.79
C PHE A 238 -5.40 -13.21 -7.89
N VAL A 239 -4.99 -13.83 -8.99
CA VAL A 239 -3.59 -13.98 -9.39
C VAL A 239 -3.46 -13.36 -10.76
N LEU A 240 -2.40 -12.59 -11.00
CA LEU A 240 -2.13 -12.02 -12.31
C LEU A 240 -1.33 -12.98 -13.18
N ASP A 241 -1.54 -12.89 -14.49
CA ASP A 241 -0.74 -13.61 -15.48
C ASP A 241 0.68 -13.03 -15.57
N LYS A 242 1.49 -13.54 -16.51
CA LYS A 242 2.87 -13.09 -16.70
C LYS A 242 3.00 -11.64 -17.18
N SER A 243 1.93 -11.05 -17.73
CA SER A 243 1.93 -9.62 -18.09
C SER A 243 1.86 -8.73 -16.84
N ASN A 244 1.40 -9.26 -15.71
CA ASN A 244 1.04 -8.52 -14.50
C ASN A 244 -0.10 -7.50 -14.72
N ARG A 245 -0.85 -7.60 -15.83
CA ARG A 245 -1.94 -6.68 -16.21
C ARG A 245 -3.30 -7.36 -16.29
N GLN A 246 -3.33 -8.67 -16.53
CA GLN A 246 -4.54 -9.48 -16.60
C GLN A 246 -4.58 -10.49 -15.45
N GLN A 247 -5.78 -10.94 -15.09
CA GLN A 247 -5.89 -12.11 -14.20
C GLN A 247 -5.39 -13.35 -14.95
N LEU A 248 -4.63 -14.20 -14.25
CA LEU A 248 -4.35 -15.56 -14.68
C LEU A 248 -5.70 -16.29 -14.72
N ASP A 249 -6.14 -16.61 -15.93
CA ASP A 249 -7.36 -17.31 -16.34
C ASP A 249 -8.34 -17.71 -15.21
N LYS A 250 -9.58 -17.26 -15.33
CA LYS A 250 -10.74 -18.06 -14.89
C LYS A 250 -11.24 -18.89 -16.06
#